data_AF-A0A7H0JX32-F1
#
_entry.id   AF-A0A7H0JX32-F1
#
_cell.length_a   1.000
_cell.length_b   1.000
_cell.length_c   1.000
_cell.angle_alpha   90.00
_cell.angle_beta   90.00
_cell.angle_gamma   90.00
#
_symmetry.space_group_name_H-M   'P 1'
#
loop_
_entity.id
_entity.type
_entity.pdbx_description
1 polymer ?
#
loop_
_entity_poly.entity_id
_entity_poly.type
_entity_poly.pdbx_seq_one_letter_code
_entity_poly.pdbx_strand_id
1 'polypeptide(L)'
;MIGSGAGLLALALLLGIGAGFAWGALRPAYVGEVSDGGAVIDQAASPANVQFTGFAWFVILAALLGLVVGIVAWRAVGRKRFRGGVWWMVWAMVVAALGSIAVYLFGNWFALRLTPVPDHDALSDGAQFSLVPPIAPGAAWAVAPLVAGLVYWFANLAAYTRERDEISEVATLSA
;
A
#
# COMPACT_ATOMS: atom_id res chain seq x y z
N MET A 1 25.31 -2.33 -9.83
CA MET A 1 24.02 -3.05 -9.64
C MET A 1 23.33 -2.68 -8.33
N ILE A 2 24.05 -2.53 -7.21
CA ILE A 2 23.48 -2.31 -5.86
C ILE A 2 22.74 -0.96 -5.70
N GLY A 3 23.26 0.14 -6.28
CA GLY A 3 22.71 1.49 -6.01
C GLY A 3 21.29 1.78 -6.54
N SER A 4 20.84 1.13 -7.61
CA SER A 4 19.49 1.37 -8.17
C SER A 4 18.44 0.46 -7.55
N GLY A 5 18.78 -0.78 -7.21
CA GLY A 5 17.90 -1.69 -6.48
C GLY A 5 17.64 -1.20 -5.05
N ALA A 6 18.70 -0.80 -4.35
CA ALA A 6 18.60 -0.21 -3.01
C ALA A 6 17.82 1.12 -3.02
N GLY A 7 18.00 1.95 -4.03
CA GLY A 7 17.24 3.21 -4.17
C GLY A 7 15.75 2.99 -4.36
N LEU A 8 15.35 1.98 -5.16
CA LEU A 8 13.93 1.62 -5.31
C LEU A 8 13.34 1.10 -4.00
N LEU A 9 14.09 0.26 -3.27
CA LEU A 9 13.69 -0.23 -1.97
C LEU A 9 13.52 0.91 -0.96
N ALA A 10 14.51 1.79 -0.84
CA ALA A 10 14.46 2.94 0.05
C ALA A 10 13.24 3.83 -0.25
N LEU A 11 12.99 4.10 -1.54
CA LEU A 11 11.80 4.84 -1.97
C LEU A 11 10.51 4.15 -1.52
N ALA A 12 10.36 2.86 -1.78
CA ALA A 12 9.15 2.12 -1.42
C ALA A 12 8.92 2.06 0.09
N LEU A 13 9.98 1.93 0.89
CA LEU A 13 9.89 1.96 2.35
C LEU A 13 9.47 3.35 2.85
N LEU A 14 10.07 4.43 2.34
CA LEU A 14 9.71 5.79 2.73
C LEU A 14 8.27 6.13 2.36
N LEU A 15 7.84 5.78 1.14
CA LEU A 15 6.46 5.94 0.71
C LEU A 15 5.52 5.06 1.56
N GLY A 16 5.93 3.83 1.86
CA GLY A 16 5.18 2.92 2.71
C GLY A 16 4.97 3.46 4.13
N ILE A 17 6.00 4.03 4.75
CA ILE A 17 5.91 4.66 6.07
C ILE A 17 4.92 5.85 6.03
N GLY A 18 5.08 6.75 5.05
CA GLY A 18 4.19 7.90 4.91
C GLY A 18 2.74 7.51 4.65
N ALA A 19 2.51 6.55 3.76
CA ALA A 19 1.19 5.98 3.52
C ALA A 19 0.64 5.21 4.73
N GLY A 20 1.51 4.62 5.56
CA GLY A 20 1.13 4.02 6.85
C GLY A 20 0.53 5.05 7.80
N PHE A 21 1.18 6.21 7.97
CA PHE A 21 0.61 7.29 8.78
C PHE A 21 -0.73 7.79 8.24
N ALA A 22 -0.83 7.98 6.92
CA ALA A 22 -2.10 8.35 6.29
C ALA A 22 -3.18 7.28 6.53
N TRP A 23 -2.85 6.00 6.34
CA TRP A 23 -3.75 4.90 6.57
C TRP A 23 -4.24 4.86 8.01
N GLY A 24 -3.33 4.97 8.98
CA GLY A 24 -3.65 4.97 10.41
C GLY A 24 -4.57 6.12 10.81
N ALA A 25 -4.39 7.31 10.23
CA ALA A 25 -5.25 8.48 10.45
C ALA A 25 -6.65 8.33 9.85
N LEU A 26 -6.76 7.64 8.72
CA LEU A 26 -8.02 7.46 7.98
C LEU A 26 -8.89 6.33 8.52
N ARG A 27 -8.42 5.54 9.50
CA ARG A 27 -9.20 4.43 10.03
C ARG A 27 -10.27 4.94 10.99
N PRO A 28 -11.56 4.66 10.72
CA PRO A 28 -12.59 4.90 11.72
C PRO A 28 -12.37 3.96 12.91
N ALA A 29 -12.79 4.40 14.09
CA ALA A 29 -12.76 3.63 15.32
C ALA A 29 -14.18 3.26 15.75
N TYR A 30 -14.33 2.11 16.42
CA TYR A 30 -15.56 1.78 17.13
C TYR A 30 -15.68 2.63 18.39
N VAL A 31 -16.92 2.90 18.81
CA VAL A 31 -17.24 3.45 20.13
C VAL A 31 -17.68 2.29 21.00
N GLY A 32 -16.97 2.06 22.10
CA GLY A 32 -17.32 1.10 23.13
C GLY A 32 -17.84 1.82 24.37
N GLU A 33 -18.74 1.18 25.10
CA GLU A 33 -19.23 1.60 26.41
C GLU A 33 -18.94 0.48 27.42
N VAL A 34 -18.50 0.87 28.61
CA VAL A 34 -18.38 -0.07 29.73
C VAL A 34 -19.75 -0.24 30.36
N SER A 35 -20.31 -1.44 30.27
CA SER A 35 -21.63 -1.79 30.81
C SER A 35 -21.55 -3.14 31.52
N ASP A 36 -22.11 -3.21 32.73
CA ASP A 36 -22.20 -4.43 33.56
C ASP A 36 -20.85 -5.14 33.76
N GLY A 37 -19.78 -4.38 34.02
CA GLY A 37 -18.44 -4.94 34.25
C GLY A 37 -17.75 -5.50 33.00
N GLY A 38 -18.27 -5.19 31.80
CA GLY A 38 -17.70 -5.58 30.51
C GLY A 38 -17.65 -4.44 29.50
N ALA A 39 -16.77 -4.57 28.51
CA ALA A 39 -16.69 -3.64 27.39
C ALA A 39 -17.61 -4.10 26.25
N VAL A 40 -18.67 -3.34 25.96
CA VAL A 40 -19.61 -3.62 24.87
C VAL A 40 -19.44 -2.59 23.77
N ILE A 41 -19.44 -3.03 22.51
CA ILE A 41 -19.39 -2.11 21.35
C ILE A 41 -20.79 -1.54 21.13
N ASP A 42 -20.92 -0.22 21.25
CA ASP A 42 -22.14 0.48 20.86
C ASP A 42 -22.18 0.60 19.33
N GLN A 43 -22.94 -0.30 18.69
CA GLN A 43 -23.10 -0.33 17.24
C GLN A 43 -23.94 0.84 16.70
N ALA A 44 -24.75 1.50 17.54
CA ALA A 44 -25.57 2.65 17.13
C ALA A 44 -24.73 3.94 17.11
N ALA A 45 -23.80 4.09 18.06
CA ALA A 45 -22.84 5.20 18.09
C ALA A 45 -21.63 4.99 17.16
N SER A 46 -21.33 3.74 16.78
CA SER A 46 -20.22 3.42 15.91
C SER A 46 -20.52 3.69 14.42
N PRO A 47 -19.54 4.18 13.63
CA PRO A 47 -19.71 4.29 12.19
C PRO A 47 -20.02 2.93 11.54
N ALA A 48 -20.88 2.91 10.53
CA ALA A 48 -21.14 1.69 9.77
C ALA A 48 -19.86 1.22 9.04
N ASN A 49 -19.65 -0.10 8.97
CA ASN A 49 -18.61 -0.73 8.15
C ASN A 49 -17.16 -0.31 8.45
N VAL A 50 -16.83 0.00 9.72
CA VAL A 50 -15.50 0.44 10.18
C VAL A 50 -14.34 -0.40 9.60
N GLN A 51 -14.42 -1.73 9.74
CA GLN A 51 -13.37 -2.65 9.28
C GLN A 51 -13.22 -2.66 7.74
N PHE A 52 -14.35 -2.59 7.01
CA PHE A 52 -14.35 -2.52 5.55
C PHE A 52 -13.72 -1.22 5.06
N THR A 53 -14.06 -0.08 5.68
CA THR A 53 -13.47 1.22 5.34
C THR A 53 -11.97 1.23 5.58
N GLY A 54 -11.51 0.71 6.73
CA GLY A 54 -10.07 0.58 6.99
C GLY A 54 -9.36 -0.34 6.00
N PHE A 55 -10.00 -1.46 5.61
CA PHE A 55 -9.47 -2.36 4.59
C PHE A 55 -9.41 -1.68 3.21
N ALA A 56 -10.46 -0.97 2.82
CA ALA A 56 -10.52 -0.25 1.54
C ALA A 56 -9.40 0.78 1.42
N TRP A 57 -9.16 1.57 2.47
CA TRP A 57 -8.05 2.52 2.47
C TRP A 57 -6.68 1.84 2.36
N PHE A 58 -6.50 0.69 3.01
CA PHE A 58 -5.27 -0.09 2.86
C PHE A 58 -5.05 -0.51 1.41
N VAL A 59 -6.09 -1.07 0.77
CA VAL A 59 -6.03 -1.51 -0.64
C VAL A 59 -5.71 -0.34 -1.57
N ILE A 60 -6.37 0.80 -1.40
CA ILE A 60 -6.13 2.01 -2.22
C ILE A 60 -4.68 2.47 -2.09
N LEU A 61 -4.16 2.59 -0.86
CA LEU A 61 -2.79 3.04 -0.61
C LEU A 61 -1.75 2.03 -1.11
N ALA A 62 -2.02 0.73 -0.94
CA ALA A 62 -1.18 -0.34 -1.49
C ALA A 62 -1.14 -0.30 -3.03
N ALA A 63 -2.28 -0.05 -3.69
CA ALA A 63 -2.34 0.09 -5.14
C ALA A 63 -1.56 1.31 -5.63
N LEU A 64 -1.71 2.47 -4.96
CA LEU A 64 -0.94 3.68 -5.29
C LEU A 64 0.56 3.48 -5.10
N LEU A 65 0.97 2.82 -4.02
CA LEU A 65 2.36 2.46 -3.78
C LEU A 65 2.91 1.57 -4.91
N GLY A 66 2.18 0.51 -5.27
CA GLY A 66 2.54 -0.40 -6.36
C GLY A 66 2.67 0.34 -7.70
N LEU A 67 1.75 1.26 -7.99
CA LEU A 67 1.79 2.10 -9.18
C LEU A 67 3.08 2.93 -9.26
N VAL A 68 3.41 3.65 -8.19
CA VAL A 68 4.62 4.48 -8.13
C VAL A 68 5.87 3.63 -8.28
N VAL A 69 5.97 2.51 -7.56
CA VAL A 69 7.12 1.59 -7.64
C VAL A 69 7.27 1.04 -9.06
N GLY A 70 6.18 0.59 -9.70
CA GLY A 70 6.18 0.08 -11.06
C GLY A 70 6.67 1.12 -12.09
N ILE A 71 6.17 2.37 -12.01
CA ILE A 71 6.60 3.47 -12.88
C ILE A 71 8.09 3.77 -12.71
N VAL A 72 8.56 3.88 -11.46
CA VAL A 72 9.95 4.22 -11.16
C VAL A 72 10.89 3.08 -11.60
N ALA A 73 10.50 1.83 -11.37
CA ALA A 73 11.23 0.66 -11.82
C ALA A 73 11.37 0.62 -13.35
N TRP A 74 10.30 0.90 -14.09
CA TRP A 74 10.32 0.97 -15.55
C TRP A 74 11.19 2.14 -16.06
N ARG A 75 11.06 3.33 -15.50
CA ARG A 75 11.90 4.50 -15.86
C ARG A 75 13.39 4.29 -15.56
N ALA A 76 13.73 3.44 -14.60
CA ALA A 76 15.12 3.07 -14.33
C ALA A 76 15.76 2.25 -15.47
N VAL A 77 14.95 1.49 -16.21
CA VAL A 77 15.38 0.70 -17.38
C VAL A 77 15.63 1.57 -18.60
N GLY A 78 14.67 2.45 -18.96
CA GLY A 78 14.71 3.27 -20.18
C GLY A 78 15.93 4.20 -20.29
N ARG A 79 16.59 4.51 -19.16
CA ARG A 79 17.85 5.28 -19.12
C ARG A 79 19.10 4.45 -19.49
N LYS A 80 18.93 3.33 -20.22
CA LYS A 80 19.98 2.34 -20.59
C LYS A 80 20.79 1.82 -19.40
N ARG A 81 20.27 1.97 -18.18
CA ARG A 81 20.96 1.57 -16.94
C ARG A 81 20.86 0.06 -16.73
N PHE A 82 19.88 -0.60 -17.37
CA PHE A 82 19.62 -2.04 -17.31
C PHE A 82 18.99 -2.53 -18.62
N ARG A 83 19.20 -3.81 -18.95
CA ARG A 83 18.37 -4.52 -19.93
C ARG A 83 17.08 -4.88 -19.21
N GLY A 84 15.99 -4.17 -19.49
CA GLY A 84 14.68 -4.40 -18.89
C GLY A 84 14.24 -5.84 -19.07
N GLY A 85 14.15 -6.59 -17.98
CA GLY A 85 13.85 -8.01 -18.01
C GLY A 85 12.91 -8.41 -16.90
N VAL A 86 12.39 -9.64 -16.99
CA VAL A 86 11.45 -10.23 -16.03
C VAL A 86 11.99 -10.19 -14.60
N TRP A 87 13.29 -10.39 -14.40
CA TRP A 87 13.91 -10.34 -13.07
C TRP A 87 13.81 -8.97 -12.39
N TRP A 88 13.88 -7.88 -13.16
CA TRP A 88 13.73 -6.53 -12.60
C TRP A 88 12.27 -6.23 -12.25
N MET A 89 11.32 -6.78 -13.01
CA MET A 89 9.90 -6.76 -12.66
C MET A 89 9.66 -7.47 -11.33
N VAL A 90 10.17 -8.70 -11.18
CA VAL A 90 10.06 -9.48 -9.94
C VAL A 90 10.66 -8.72 -8.77
N TRP A 91 11.82 -8.07 -8.95
CA TRP A 91 12.40 -7.21 -7.93
C TRP A 91 11.49 -6.04 -7.55
N ALA A 92 10.89 -5.34 -8.52
CA ALA A 92 9.94 -4.27 -8.24
C ALA A 92 8.71 -4.75 -7.47
N MET A 93 8.21 -5.96 -7.77
CA MET A 93 7.13 -6.59 -7.02
C MET A 93 7.53 -6.87 -5.57
N VAL A 94 8.71 -7.45 -5.33
CA VAL A 94 9.24 -7.69 -3.98
C VAL A 94 9.36 -6.37 -3.20
N VAL A 95 9.90 -5.33 -3.83
CA VAL A 95 10.04 -4.01 -3.22
C VAL A 95 8.68 -3.39 -2.88
N ALA A 96 7.68 -3.51 -3.76
CA ALA A 96 6.33 -3.04 -3.48
C ALA A 96 5.67 -3.81 -2.33
N ALA A 97 5.90 -5.12 -2.22
CA ALA A 97 5.43 -5.93 -1.09
C ALA A 97 6.06 -5.45 0.23
N LEU A 98 7.37 -5.20 0.26
CA LEU A 98 8.06 -4.67 1.45
C LEU A 98 7.55 -3.27 1.82
N GLY A 99 7.30 -2.41 0.84
CA GLY A 99 6.67 -1.11 1.11
C GLY A 99 5.26 -1.25 1.68
N SER A 100 4.45 -2.21 1.22
CA SER A 100 3.11 -2.51 1.77
C SER A 100 3.18 -3.04 3.21
N ILE A 101 4.20 -3.82 3.55
CA ILE A 101 4.49 -4.22 4.94
C ILE A 101 4.78 -2.99 5.80
N ALA A 102 5.57 -2.02 5.30
CA ALA A 102 5.78 -0.75 5.99
C ALA A 102 4.47 0.03 6.21
N VAL A 103 3.58 0.11 5.21
CA VAL A 103 2.24 0.73 5.38
C VAL A 103 1.51 0.10 6.56
N TYR A 104 1.46 -1.22 6.61
CA TYR A 104 0.74 -1.95 7.63
C TYR A 104 1.31 -1.74 9.04
N LEU A 105 2.63 -1.91 9.20
CA LEU A 105 3.29 -1.80 10.50
C LEU A 105 3.17 -0.40 11.07
N PHE A 106 3.52 0.61 10.28
CA PHE A 106 3.51 2.01 10.75
C PHE A 106 2.10 2.56 10.91
N GLY A 107 1.14 2.14 10.08
CA GLY A 107 -0.25 2.57 10.25
C GLY A 107 -0.94 1.92 11.45
N ASN A 108 -0.65 0.66 11.76
CA ASN A 108 -1.11 0.05 13.02
C ASN A 108 -0.53 0.76 14.23
N TRP A 109 0.79 0.99 14.22
CA TRP A 109 1.46 1.72 15.30
C TRP A 109 0.88 3.13 15.49
N PHE A 110 0.64 3.86 14.40
CA PHE A 110 0.13 5.22 14.45
C PHE A 110 -1.33 5.29 14.90
N ALA A 111 -2.19 4.39 14.42
CA ALA A 111 -3.58 4.33 14.86
C ALA A 111 -3.70 4.01 16.36
N LEU A 112 -2.86 3.11 16.88
CA LEU A 112 -2.80 2.84 18.33
C LEU A 112 -2.35 4.07 19.13
N ARG A 113 -1.54 4.94 18.52
CA ARG A 113 -1.06 6.17 19.17
C ARG A 113 -2.11 7.28 19.18
N LEU A 114 -2.96 7.35 18.14
CA LEU A 114 -4.07 8.28 18.01
C LEU A 114 -5.27 7.91 18.89
N THR A 115 -5.51 6.61 19.04
CA THR A 115 -6.63 6.08 19.81
C THR A 115 -6.11 5.11 20.88
N PRO A 116 -5.45 5.62 21.93
CA PRO A 116 -4.96 4.77 23.01
C PRO A 116 -6.16 4.14 23.75
N VAL A 117 -6.06 2.82 23.97
CA VAL A 117 -7.05 2.09 24.76
C VAL A 117 -6.87 2.49 26.23
N PRO A 118 -7.92 2.90 26.96
CA PRO A 118 -7.81 3.25 28.36
C PRO A 118 -7.31 2.05 29.20
N ASP A 119 -6.50 2.32 30.20
CA ASP A 119 -6.11 1.30 31.19
C ASP A 119 -7.34 0.79 31.94
N HIS A 120 -7.30 -0.48 32.36
CA HIS A 120 -8.42 -1.14 33.05
C HIS A 120 -8.84 -0.39 34.33
N ASP A 121 -7.89 0.29 34.98
CA ASP A 121 -8.12 1.05 36.21
C ASP A 121 -8.85 2.40 35.96
N ALA A 122 -8.92 2.84 34.70
CA ALA A 122 -9.59 4.08 34.28
C ALA A 122 -11.00 3.83 33.72
N LEU A 123 -11.44 2.58 33.62
CA LEU A 123 -12.75 2.20 33.08
C LEU A 123 -13.78 2.10 34.22
N SER A 124 -14.56 3.16 34.42
CA SER A 124 -15.77 3.14 35.26
C SER A 124 -17.00 2.72 34.44
N ASP A 125 -18.00 2.10 35.07
CA ASP A 125 -19.28 1.84 34.39
C ASP A 125 -19.86 3.12 33.79
N GLY A 126 -20.32 3.05 32.54
CA GLY A 126 -20.78 4.17 31.73
C GLY A 126 -19.67 4.96 30.99
N ALA A 127 -18.40 4.58 31.13
CA ALA A 127 -17.32 5.22 30.39
C ALA A 127 -17.35 4.82 28.91
N GLN A 128 -17.27 5.82 28.02
CA GLN A 128 -17.09 5.60 26.59
C GLN A 128 -15.61 5.60 26.22
N PHE A 129 -15.21 4.65 25.36
CA PHE A 129 -13.87 4.58 24.82
C PHE A 129 -13.92 4.32 23.32
N SER A 130 -12.83 4.64 22.63
CA SER A 130 -12.71 4.41 21.20
C SER A 130 -11.70 3.29 20.92
N LEU A 131 -12.05 2.37 20.03
CA LEU A 131 -11.24 1.20 19.71
C LEU A 131 -11.09 1.06 18.20
N VAL A 132 -9.85 1.08 17.72
CA VAL A 132 -9.58 0.80 16.30
C VAL A 132 -9.37 -0.71 16.13
N PRO A 133 -10.20 -1.41 15.35
CA PRO A 133 -10.09 -2.86 15.22
C PRO A 133 -8.82 -3.27 14.46
N PRO A 134 -8.21 -4.42 14.81
CA PRO A 134 -7.13 -4.99 14.01
C PRO A 134 -7.67 -5.40 12.64
N ILE A 135 -6.95 -5.02 11.58
CA ILE A 135 -7.28 -5.41 10.21
C ILE A 135 -6.33 -6.52 9.77
N ALA A 136 -6.89 -7.65 9.34
CA ALA A 136 -6.15 -8.73 8.69
C ALA A 136 -6.16 -8.48 7.17
N PRO A 137 -5.02 -8.14 6.54
CA PRO A 137 -5.05 -7.71 5.13
C PRO A 137 -5.36 -8.84 4.15
N GLY A 138 -5.11 -10.12 4.51
CA GLY A 138 -5.47 -11.26 3.68
C GLY A 138 -4.96 -11.14 2.23
N ALA A 139 -5.86 -11.18 1.24
CA ALA A 139 -5.51 -11.01 -0.17
C ALA A 139 -4.95 -9.62 -0.52
N ALA A 140 -5.22 -8.58 0.29
CA ALA A 140 -4.73 -7.22 0.04
C ALA A 140 -3.19 -7.11 0.06
N TRP A 141 -2.50 -8.06 0.69
CA TRP A 141 -1.04 -8.14 0.62
C TRP A 141 -0.50 -8.26 -0.82
N ALA A 142 -1.30 -8.85 -1.72
CA ALA A 142 -0.92 -9.02 -3.11
C ALA A 142 -1.13 -7.76 -3.96
N VAL A 143 -1.85 -6.75 -3.47
CA VAL A 143 -2.25 -5.58 -4.29
C VAL A 143 -1.04 -4.78 -4.74
N ALA A 144 -0.18 -4.35 -3.82
CA ALA A 144 1.03 -3.57 -4.16
C ALA A 144 1.96 -4.31 -5.15
N PRO A 145 2.37 -5.57 -4.91
CA PRO A 145 3.21 -6.30 -5.87
C PRO A 145 2.50 -6.54 -7.20
N LEU A 146 1.21 -6.89 -7.22
CA LEU A 146 0.48 -7.13 -8.46
C LEU A 146 0.39 -5.86 -9.31
N VAL A 147 0.04 -4.72 -8.71
CA VAL A 147 -0.05 -3.44 -9.42
C VAL A 147 1.32 -3.02 -9.95
N ALA A 148 2.39 -3.16 -9.15
CA ALA A 148 3.75 -2.87 -9.61
C ALA A 148 4.15 -3.72 -10.83
N GLY A 149 3.84 -5.02 -10.80
CA GLY A 149 4.10 -5.94 -11.90
C GLY A 149 3.30 -5.58 -13.16
N LEU A 150 1.99 -5.33 -13.03
CA LEU A 150 1.13 -4.96 -14.14
C LEU A 150 1.58 -3.65 -14.80
N VAL A 151 1.87 -2.62 -14.00
CA VAL A 151 2.34 -1.32 -14.50
C VAL A 151 3.66 -1.47 -15.25
N TYR A 152 4.61 -2.21 -14.68
CA TYR A 152 5.89 -2.49 -15.33
C TYR A 152 5.70 -3.26 -16.64
N TRP A 153 4.83 -4.26 -16.65
CA TRP A 153 4.55 -5.08 -17.83
C TRP A 153 3.91 -4.26 -18.95
N PHE A 154 2.81 -3.55 -18.65
CA PHE A 154 2.11 -2.73 -19.64
C PHE A 154 2.98 -1.61 -20.20
N ALA A 155 3.81 -0.98 -19.36
CA ALA A 155 4.74 0.04 -19.82
C ALA A 155 5.79 -0.51 -20.79
N ASN A 156 6.29 -1.73 -20.56
CA ASN A 156 7.18 -2.40 -21.52
C ASN A 156 6.46 -2.81 -22.80
N LEU A 157 5.24 -3.34 -22.70
CA LEU A 157 4.45 -3.73 -23.87
C LEU A 157 4.18 -2.52 -24.77
N ALA A 158 3.77 -1.39 -24.19
CA ALA A 158 3.52 -0.15 -24.92
C ALA A 158 4.79 0.43 -25.57
N ALA A 159 5.94 0.32 -24.89
CA ALA A 159 7.22 0.74 -25.48
C ALA A 159 7.61 -0.14 -26.68
N TYR A 160 7.43 -1.45 -26.56
CA TYR A 160 7.71 -2.40 -27.62
C TYR A 160 6.84 -2.19 -28.86
N THR A 161 5.53 -1.94 -28.68
CA THR A 161 4.63 -1.67 -29.81
C THR A 161 5.04 -0.43 -30.57
N ARG A 162 5.47 0.62 -29.87
CA ARG A 162 5.91 1.88 -30.48
C ARG A 162 7.18 1.71 -31.33
N GLU A 163 8.17 1.01 -30.80
CA GLU A 163 9.43 0.73 -31.50
C GLU A 163 9.20 -0.12 -32.76
N ARG A 164 8.30 -1.11 -32.69
CA ARG A 164 7.92 -1.93 -33.86
C ARG A 164 7.28 -1.08 -34.96
N ASP A 165 6.37 -0.19 -34.61
CA ASP A 165 5.65 0.64 -35.57
C ASP A 165 6.62 1.64 -36.26
N GLU A 166 7.54 2.25 -35.50
CA GLU A 166 8.61 3.11 -36.04
C GLU A 166 9.52 2.37 -37.03
N ILE A 167 9.92 1.13 -36.73
CA ILE A 167 10.73 0.30 -37.65
C ILE A 167 9.96 0.00 -38.94
N SER A 168 8.67 -0.30 -38.84
CA SER A 168 7.83 -0.60 -40.01
C SER A 168 7.67 0.61 -40.94
N GLU A 169 7.52 1.81 -40.38
CA GLU A 169 7.42 3.07 -41.12
C GLU A 169 8.71 3.35 -41.90
N VAL A 170 9.87 3.24 -41.24
CA VAL A 170 11.19 3.42 -41.89
C VAL A 170 11.42 2.41 -43.02
N ALA A 171 10.98 1.16 -42.84
CA ALA A 171 11.10 0.13 -43.88
C ALA A 171 10.22 0.44 -45.11
N THR A 172 9.03 1.00 -44.91
CA THR A 172 8.16 1.41 -46.03
C THR A 172 8.66 2.63 -46.78
N LEU A 173 9.33 3.56 -46.11
CA LEU A 173 9.90 4.76 -46.74
C LEU A 173 11.19 4.50 -47.52
N SER A 174 11.82 3.34 -47.32
CA SER A 174 13.08 2.93 -47.98
C SER A 174 12.89 1.91 -49.10
N ALA A 175 11.65 1.50 -49.37
CA ALA A 175 11.24 0.63 -50.48
C ALA A 175 10.66 1.43 -51.64
#